data_AF-A0A0F9S8Y8-F1
#
_entry.id   AF-A0A0F9S8Y8-F1
#
_cell.length_a   1.000
_cell.length_b   1.000
_cell.length_c   1.000
_cell.angle_alpha   90.00
_cell.angle_beta   90.00
_cell.angle_gamma   90.00
#
_symmetry.space_group_name_H-M   'P 1'
#
loop_
_entity.id
_entity.type
_entity.pdbx_description
1 polymer ?
#
loop_
_entity_poly.entity_id
_entity_poly.type
_entity_poly.pdbx_seq_one_letter_code
_entity_poly.pdbx_strand_id
1 'polypeptide(L)' 'MQVELISINVMGKYMSHGTATGVTKIQLDKKNMFPEALAYIEKHCNKNGFEVLNFAIDGNVYYYTLIKK' A
#
# COMPACT_ATOMS: atom_id res chain seq x y z
N MET A 1 1.39 -2.41 19.13
CA MET A 1 1.04 -3.06 17.86
C MET A 1 0.48 -1.99 16.93
N GLN A 2 1.18 -1.67 15.84
CA GLN A 2 0.79 -0.63 14.88
C GLN A 2 0.31 -1.29 13.59
N VAL A 3 -0.85 -0.86 13.08
CA VAL A 3 -1.45 -1.36 11.84
C VAL A 3 -1.53 -0.22 10.84
N GLU A 4 -1.11 -0.47 9.61
CA GLU A 4 -1.17 0.49 8.49
C GLU A 4 -1.95 -0.13 7.33
N LEU A 5 -2.53 0.73 6.48
CA LEU A 5 -3.29 0.29 5.32
C LEU A 5 -2.72 0.92 4.06
N ILE A 6 -2.36 0.10 3.08
CA ILE A 6 -2.00 0.56 1.74
C ILE A 6 -3.09 0.11 0.77
N SER A 7 -3.62 1.06 -0.01
CA SER A 7 -4.61 0.79 -1.05
C SER A 7 -4.08 1.19 -2.41
N ILE A 8 -4.17 0.33 -3.42
CA ILE A 8 -3.79 0.62 -4.81
C ILE A 8 -5.07 0.74 -5.64
N ASN A 9 -5.39 1.93 -6.12
CA ASN A 9 -6.53 2.16 -7.01
C ASN A 9 -6.08 2.11 -8.47
N VAL A 10 -6.42 1.02 -9.16
CA VAL A 10 -6.00 0.77 -10.55
C VAL A 10 -6.71 1.71 -11.53
N MET A 11 -7.96 2.06 -11.27
CA MET A 11 -8.73 2.96 -12.13
C MET A 11 -8.30 4.43 -11.95
N GLY A 12 -8.12 4.84 -10.70
CA GLY A 12 -7.65 6.17 -10.31
C GLY A 12 -6.14 6.38 -10.51
N LYS A 13 -5.39 5.29 -10.69
CA LYS A 13 -3.94 5.28 -10.92
C LYS A 13 -3.12 5.88 -9.78
N TYR A 14 -3.56 5.67 -8.55
CA TYR A 14 -2.87 6.15 -7.37
C TYR A 14 -2.83 5.07 -6.31
N MET A 15 -1.82 5.15 -5.45
CA MET A 15 -1.74 4.40 -4.21
C MET A 15 -1.98 5.35 -3.04
N SER A 16 -2.70 4.90 -2.02
CA SER A 16 -2.87 5.63 -0.76
C SER A 16 -2.29 4.80 0.36
N HIS A 17 -1.58 5.44 1.27
CA HIS A 17 -0.99 4.84 2.45
C HIS A 17 -1.52 5.56 3.69
N GLY A 18 -2.40 4.87 4.44
CA GLY A 18 -2.91 5.31 5.72
C GLY A 18 -2.00 4.84 6.86
N THR A 19 -1.37 5.79 7.53
CA THR A 19 -0.56 5.59 8.73
C THR A 19 -1.24 6.20 9.95
N ALA A 20 -0.65 6.04 11.14
CA ALA A 20 -1.12 6.72 12.35
C ALA A 20 -1.05 8.26 12.26
N THR A 21 -0.22 8.81 11.37
CA THR A 21 0.01 10.26 11.25
C THR A 21 -0.82 10.91 10.13
N GLY A 22 -1.48 10.11 9.28
CA GLY A 22 -2.34 10.62 8.21
C GLY A 22 -2.39 9.70 7.00
N VAL A 23 -2.98 10.21 5.92
CA VAL A 23 -3.09 9.48 4.64
C VAL A 23 -2.23 10.18 3.59
N THR A 24 -1.26 9.45 3.03
CA THR A 24 -0.42 9.92 1.92
C THR A 24 -0.94 9.32 0.61
N LYS A 25 -1.11 10.12 -0.44
CA LYS A 25 -1.46 9.65 -1.79
C LYS A 25 -0.27 9.80 -2.74
N ILE A 26 -0.01 8.77 -3.52
CA ILE A 26 1.11 8.68 -4.46
C ILE A 26 0.53 8.37 -5.84
N GLN A 27 0.73 9.28 -6.80
CA GLN A 27 0.39 9.05 -8.20
C GLN A 27 1.42 8.08 -8.81
N LEU A 28 0.95 7.05 -9.53
CA LEU A 28 1.81 6.04 -10.14
C LEU A 28 1.77 6.12 -11.67
N ASP A 29 2.84 5.70 -12.34
CA ASP A 29 2.85 5.61 -13.81
C ASP A 29 1.95 4.47 -14.27
N LYS A 30 1.13 4.73 -15.29
CA LYS A 30 0.19 3.75 -15.86
C LYS A 30 0.88 2.45 -16.29
N LYS A 31 2.09 2.51 -16.84
CA LYS A 31 2.75 1.32 -17.41
C LYS A 31 3.25 0.34 -16.35
N ASN A 32 3.62 0.82 -15.17
CA ASN A 32 4.26 0.03 -14.13
C ASN A 32 3.61 0.18 -12.74
N MET A 33 2.37 0.67 -12.69
CA MET A 33 1.63 0.96 -11.46
C MET A 33 1.65 -0.19 -10.44
N PHE A 34 1.33 -1.41 -10.88
CA PHE A 34 1.25 -2.54 -9.96
C PHE A 34 2.63 -2.97 -9.45
N PRO A 35 3.65 -3.18 -10.31
CA PRO A 35 5.02 -3.44 -9.86
C PRO A 35 5.60 -2.34 -8.96
N GLU A 36 5.38 -1.06 -9.27
CA GLU A 36 5.88 0.08 -8.48
C GLU A 36 5.24 0.13 -7.10
N ALA A 37 3.93 -0.09 -7.01
CA ALA A 37 3.21 -0.14 -5.75
C ALA A 37 3.69 -1.31 -4.87
N LEU A 38 3.88 -2.49 -5.45
CA LEU A 38 4.40 -3.66 -4.73
C LEU A 38 5.81 -3.42 -4.21
N ALA A 39 6.70 -2.86 -5.04
CA ALA A 39 8.06 -2.52 -4.63
C ALA A 39 8.09 -1.49 -3.50
N TYR A 40 7.15 -0.52 -3.50
CA TYR A 40 7.00 0.44 -2.40
C TYR A 40 6.58 -0.26 -1.10
N ILE A 41 5.57 -1.14 -1.16
CA ILE A 41 5.08 -1.88 0.01
C ILE A 41 6.21 -2.73 0.60
N GLU A 42 6.90 -3.51 -0.23
CA GLU A 42 8.02 -4.37 0.21
C GLU A 42 9.14 -3.56 0.87
N LYS A 43 9.54 -2.44 0.23
CA LYS A 43 10.56 -1.55 0.78
C LYS A 43 10.13 -0.93 2.11
N HIS A 44 8.86 -0.56 2.25
CA HIS A 44 8.31 -0.01 3.50
C HIS A 44 8.31 -1.06 4.62
N CYS A 45 7.86 -2.28 4.31
CA CYS A 45 7.89 -3.42 5.20
C CYS A 45 9.31 -3.71 5.72
N ASN A 46 10.27 -3.86 4.81
CA ASN A 46 11.66 -4.16 5.14
C ASN A 46 12.33 -3.04 5.96
N LYS A 47 12.09 -1.76 5.62
CA LYS A 47 12.73 -0.64 6.31
C LYS A 47 12.16 -0.34 7.69
N ASN A 48 10.86 -0.55 7.88
CA ASN A 48 10.16 -0.13 9.09
C ASN A 48 9.74 -1.29 10.00
N GLY A 49 10.07 -2.53 9.62
CA GLY A 49 9.73 -3.74 10.39
C GLY A 49 8.25 -4.11 10.32
N PHE A 50 7.58 -3.79 9.21
CA PHE A 50 6.21 -4.22 8.97
C PHE A 50 6.17 -5.54 8.20
N GLU A 51 5.08 -6.27 8.37
CA GLU A 51 4.71 -7.43 7.57
C GLU A 51 3.33 -7.22 6.97
N VAL A 52 3.08 -7.85 5.82
CA VAL A 52 1.74 -7.90 5.23
C VAL A 52 0.92 -8.94 5.99
N LEU A 53 -0.09 -8.48 6.71
CA LEU A 53 -0.99 -9.34 7.47
C LEU A 53 -2.09 -9.93 6.59
N ASN A 54 -2.69 -9.10 5.72
CA ASN A 54 -3.80 -9.52 4.89
C ASN A 54 -3.88 -8.72 3.58
N PHE A 55 -4.55 -9.30 2.60
CA PHE A 55 -4.82 -8.75 1.29
C PHE A 55 -6.30 -8.91 0.94
N ALA A 56 -6.92 -7.83 0.48
CA ALA A 56 -8.32 -7.81 0.04
C ALA A 56 -8.47 -7.01 -1.26
N ILE A 57 -9.49 -7.33 -2.04
CA ILE A 57 -9.81 -6.64 -3.30
C ILE A 57 -11.25 -6.16 -3.24
N ASP A 58 -11.49 -4.89 -3.55
CA ASP A 58 -12.82 -4.32 -3.75
C ASP A 58 -12.85 -3.53 -5.07
N GLY A 59 -13.50 -4.13 -6.08
CA GLY A 59 -13.55 -3.60 -7.43
C GLY A 59 -12.16 -3.35 -8.02
N ASN A 60 -11.81 -2.09 -8.24
CA ASN A 60 -10.52 -1.65 -8.82
C ASN A 60 -9.48 -1.26 -7.76
N VAL A 61 -9.75 -1.55 -6.47
CA VAL A 61 -8.90 -1.17 -5.36
C VAL A 61 -8.38 -2.41 -4.64
N TYR A 62 -7.06 -2.48 -4.50
CA TYR A 62 -6.36 -3.54 -3.78
C TYR A 62 -5.91 -3.03 -2.42
N TYR A 63 -6.31 -3.70 -1.34
CA TYR A 63 -6.00 -3.32 0.03
C TYR A 63 -4.98 -4.28 0.64
N TYR A 64 -3.93 -3.71 1.23
CA TYR A 64 -2.87 -4.40 1.95
C TYR A 64 -2.87 -3.90 3.38
N THR A 65 -3.14 -4.79 4.32
CA THR A 65 -3.04 -4.50 5.75
C THR A 65 -1.64 -4.85 6.22
N LEU A 66 -0.92 -3.88 6.78
CA LEU A 66 0.42 -4.06 7.31
C LEU A 66 0.41 -4.05 8.83
N ILE A 67 1.19 -4.91 9.46
CA ILE A 67 1.36 -4.97 10.92
C ILE A 67 2.83 -4.83 11.28
N LYS A 68 3.14 -3.95 12.23
CA LYS A 68 4.49 -3.76 12.73
C LYS A 68 4.85 -4.88 13.72
N LYS A 69 6.00 -5.53 13.50
CA LYS A 69 6.61 -6.47 14.46
C LYS A 69 6.91 -5.81 15.79
#